data_AF-A0A5C9ECJ1-F1
#
_entry.id   AF-A0A5C9ECJ1-F1
#
_cell.length_a   1.000
_cell.length_b   1.000
_cell.length_c   1.000
_cell.angle_alpha   90.00
_cell.angle_beta   90.00
_cell.angle_gamma   90.00
#
_symmetry.space_group_name_H-M   'P 1'
#
loop_
_entity.id
_entity.type
_entity.pdbx_description
1 polymer ?
#
loop_
_entity_poly.entity_id
_entity_poly.type
_entity_poly.pdbx_seq_one_letter_code
_entity_poly.pdbx_strand_id
1 'polypeptide(L)'
;MNQIIIFSLIILILLRTINTAVASDFYKKTKDFKYLVLGVGWFLWELSAIIPLFLLQLEEPFLIDIIIFHDAFLAVMAMLFLCWALILFIIDISKRIILYVALTIVSINYLILFLFGFSIVIQFSSLVTNIIWISSISYLLLKWKQIREISNKTKKWFLLSIAIISYAYLPIGIYICFKGYGFGLYFINDIPIIIINYGYLLVITVLLTIFTIYLEFRLLNTHKNELKDKYSHDLGNTLQGIFTAIEILEHQINESGKYDETEKVKELKKLLITKRKEAADLLNEIREL
;
A
#
# COMPACT_ATOMS: atom_id res chain seq x y z
N MET A 1 -3.22 -27.25 20.82
CA MET A 1 -3.83 -26.11 20.11
C MET A 1 -5.09 -26.56 19.38
N ASN A 2 -6.15 -25.77 19.38
CA ASN A 2 -7.41 -26.08 18.70
C ASN A 2 -7.20 -26.21 17.17
N GLN A 3 -7.76 -27.25 16.54
CA GLN A 3 -7.66 -27.50 15.09
C GLN A 3 -8.11 -26.28 14.26
N ILE A 4 -9.12 -25.54 14.75
CA ILE A 4 -9.62 -24.30 14.13
C ILE A 4 -8.52 -23.26 14.03
N ILE A 5 -7.67 -23.14 15.06
CA ILE A 5 -6.56 -22.17 15.07
C ILE A 5 -5.52 -22.56 14.03
N ILE A 6 -5.09 -23.82 14.01
CA ILE A 6 -4.10 -24.32 13.03
C ILE A 6 -4.59 -24.05 11.60
N PHE A 7 -5.84 -24.44 11.30
CA PHE A 7 -6.43 -24.25 9.99
C PHE A 7 -6.50 -22.75 9.60
N SER A 8 -6.92 -21.91 10.54
CA SER A 8 -7.01 -20.46 10.33
C SER A 8 -5.64 -19.82 10.09
N LEU A 9 -4.61 -20.24 10.84
CA LEU A 9 -3.23 -19.77 10.65
C LEU A 9 -2.68 -20.17 9.28
N ILE A 10 -2.92 -21.41 8.83
CA ILE A 10 -2.49 -21.86 7.49
C ILE A 10 -3.12 -20.99 6.39
N ILE A 11 -4.43 -20.72 6.47
CA ILE A 11 -5.10 -19.84 5.49
C ILE A 11 -4.52 -18.43 5.55
N LEU A 12 -4.32 -17.88 6.76
CA LEU A 12 -3.74 -16.54 6.93
C LEU A 12 -2.34 -16.45 6.33
N ILE A 13 -1.49 -17.46 6.56
CA ILE A 13 -0.15 -17.53 5.98
C ILE A 13 -0.25 -17.48 4.45
N LEU A 14 -1.05 -18.36 3.84
CA LEU A 14 -1.21 -18.39 2.37
C LEU A 14 -1.67 -17.06 1.79
N LEU A 15 -2.68 -16.42 2.38
CA LEU A 15 -3.16 -15.11 1.95
C LEU A 15 -2.09 -14.02 2.10
N ARG A 16 -1.33 -14.03 3.20
CA ARG A 16 -0.26 -13.07 3.45
C ARG A 16 0.92 -13.27 2.51
N THR A 17 1.32 -14.51 2.20
CA THR A 17 2.37 -14.81 1.22
C THR A 17 2.01 -14.25 -0.16
N ILE A 18 0.76 -14.40 -0.59
CA ILE A 18 0.27 -13.79 -1.85
C ILE A 18 0.46 -12.27 -1.81
N ASN A 19 0.04 -11.61 -0.73
CA ASN A 19 0.19 -10.16 -0.59
C ASN A 19 1.65 -9.70 -0.55
N THR A 20 2.53 -10.45 0.13
CA THR A 20 3.97 -10.19 0.17
C THR A 20 4.56 -10.28 -1.24
N ALA A 21 4.19 -11.29 -2.01
CA ALA A 21 4.66 -11.47 -3.40
C ALA A 21 4.17 -10.35 -4.31
N VAL A 22 2.88 -9.99 -4.21
CA VAL A 22 2.27 -8.86 -4.94
C VAL A 22 3.01 -7.57 -4.62
N ALA A 23 3.13 -7.18 -3.34
CA ALA A 23 3.82 -5.96 -2.93
C ALA A 23 5.29 -5.93 -3.41
N SER A 24 5.98 -7.07 -3.38
CA SER A 24 7.35 -7.20 -3.85
C SER A 24 7.48 -7.00 -5.37
N ASP A 25 6.55 -7.53 -6.16
CA ASP A 25 6.52 -7.31 -7.61
C ASP A 25 6.29 -5.83 -7.94
N PHE A 26 5.40 -5.16 -7.21
CA PHE A 26 5.18 -3.72 -7.38
C PHE A 26 6.37 -2.88 -6.97
N TYR A 27 7.04 -3.24 -5.89
CA TYR A 27 8.28 -2.57 -5.53
C TYR A 27 9.36 -2.76 -6.60
N LYS A 28 9.49 -3.97 -7.18
CA LYS A 28 10.44 -4.22 -8.26
C LYS A 28 10.17 -3.36 -9.49
N LYS A 29 8.90 -3.20 -9.87
CA LYS A 29 8.46 -2.43 -11.05
C LYS A 29 8.54 -0.91 -10.86
N THR A 30 8.09 -0.40 -9.71
CA THR A 30 7.96 1.06 -9.48
C THR A 30 9.13 1.67 -8.73
N LYS A 31 9.88 0.86 -7.97
CA LYS A 31 10.91 1.31 -7.00
C LYS A 31 10.38 2.29 -5.94
N ASP A 32 9.07 2.39 -5.77
CA ASP A 32 8.44 3.31 -4.82
C ASP A 32 8.47 2.74 -3.40
N PHE A 33 8.91 3.56 -2.44
CA PHE A 33 9.12 3.21 -1.05
C PHE A 33 7.86 2.67 -0.37
N LYS A 34 6.66 3.13 -0.74
CA LYS A 34 5.42 2.64 -0.14
C LYS A 34 5.20 1.14 -0.32
N TYR A 35 5.62 0.57 -1.46
CA TYR A 35 5.52 -0.87 -1.73
C TYR A 35 6.56 -1.68 -0.96
N LEU A 36 7.74 -1.10 -0.71
CA LEU A 36 8.72 -1.71 0.19
C LEU A 36 8.17 -1.82 1.61
N VAL A 37 7.62 -0.71 2.14
CA VAL A 37 6.98 -0.65 3.46
C VAL A 37 5.83 -1.66 3.55
N LEU A 38 4.98 -1.72 2.52
CA LEU A 38 3.87 -2.66 2.43
C LEU A 38 4.34 -4.12 2.44
N GLY A 39 5.34 -4.45 1.62
CA GLY A 39 5.90 -5.80 1.53
C GLY A 39 6.55 -6.25 2.84
N VAL A 40 7.30 -5.36 3.50
CA VAL A 40 7.84 -5.60 4.85
C VAL A 40 6.72 -5.85 5.85
N GLY A 41 5.65 -5.05 5.84
CA GLY A 41 4.49 -5.24 6.71
C GLY A 41 3.83 -6.60 6.54
N TRP A 42 3.56 -7.02 5.29
CA TRP A 42 2.97 -8.34 5.01
C TRP A 42 3.89 -9.48 5.43
N PHE A 43 5.19 -9.38 5.15
CA PHE A 43 6.17 -10.38 5.54
C PHE A 43 6.28 -10.54 7.06
N LEU A 44 6.34 -9.44 7.81
CA LEU A 44 6.36 -9.50 9.27
C LEU A 44 5.06 -10.10 9.83
N TRP A 45 3.92 -9.81 9.20
CA TRP A 45 2.64 -10.38 9.62
C TRP A 45 2.55 -11.88 9.33
N GLU A 46 3.11 -12.30 8.20
CA GLU A 46 3.26 -13.70 7.83
C GLU A 46 4.10 -14.45 8.86
N LEU A 47 5.28 -13.90 9.23
CA LEU A 47 6.12 -14.48 10.28
C LEU A 47 5.38 -14.59 11.63
N SER A 48 4.63 -13.57 12.02
CA SER A 48 3.77 -13.61 13.23
C SER A 48 2.75 -14.76 13.18
N ALA A 49 2.17 -15.10 12.02
CA ALA A 49 1.28 -16.28 11.93
C ALA A 49 2.00 -17.63 11.95
N ILE A 50 3.26 -17.68 11.52
CA ILE A 50 4.07 -18.90 11.51
C ILE A 50 4.54 -19.23 12.93
N ILE A 51 4.95 -18.23 13.71
CA ILE A 51 5.52 -18.41 15.06
C ILE A 51 4.64 -19.29 15.98
N PRO A 52 3.33 -19.07 16.10
CA PRO A 52 2.46 -19.88 16.94
C PRO A 52 2.35 -21.35 16.54
N LEU A 53 2.65 -21.72 15.29
CA LEU A 53 2.67 -23.13 14.87
C LEU A 53 3.80 -23.90 15.55
N PHE A 54 4.90 -23.22 15.92
CA PHE A 54 6.02 -23.83 16.65
C PHE A 54 5.73 -24.01 18.14
N LEU A 55 4.73 -23.31 18.71
CA LEU A 55 4.35 -23.46 20.13
C LEU A 55 3.91 -24.89 20.46
N LEU A 56 3.44 -25.65 19.47
CA LEU A 56 3.03 -27.05 19.64
C LEU A 56 4.18 -28.01 19.95
N GLN A 57 5.42 -27.61 19.68
CA GLN A 57 6.60 -28.47 19.77
C GLN A 57 7.42 -28.21 21.03
N LEU A 58 6.96 -27.29 21.90
CA LEU A 58 7.74 -26.79 23.02
C LEU A 58 7.08 -27.15 24.34
N GLU A 59 7.88 -27.70 25.24
CA GLU A 59 7.46 -28.08 26.59
C GLU A 59 7.94 -27.09 27.65
N GLU A 60 9.03 -26.36 27.38
CA GLU A 60 9.65 -25.42 28.31
C GLU A 60 8.87 -24.08 28.39
N PRO A 61 8.31 -23.71 29.57
CA PRO A 61 7.51 -22.50 29.73
C PRO A 61 8.23 -21.21 29.35
N PHE A 62 9.53 -21.13 29.65
CA PHE A 62 10.34 -19.96 29.32
C PHE A 62 10.49 -19.76 27.80
N LEU A 63 10.63 -20.84 27.04
CA LEU A 63 10.70 -20.77 25.58
C LEU A 63 9.36 -20.37 24.97
N ILE A 64 8.26 -20.84 25.56
CA ILE A 64 6.90 -20.44 25.16
C ILE A 64 6.71 -18.92 25.31
N ASP A 65 7.08 -18.35 26.46
CA ASP A 65 6.96 -16.90 26.70
C ASP A 65 7.80 -16.06 25.73
N ILE A 66 9.04 -16.50 25.44
CA ILE A 66 9.90 -15.85 24.44
C ILE A 66 9.23 -15.84 23.07
N ILE A 67 8.62 -16.94 22.66
CA ILE A 67 8.02 -17.07 21.33
C ILE A 67 6.76 -16.23 21.21
N ILE A 68 5.90 -16.22 22.24
CA ILE A 68 4.72 -15.34 22.26
C ILE A 68 5.14 -13.87 22.24
N PHE A 69 6.22 -13.51 22.93
CA PHE A 69 6.76 -12.15 22.86
C PHE A 69 7.22 -11.80 21.44
N HIS A 70 7.92 -12.71 20.74
CA HIS A 70 8.31 -12.47 19.35
C HIS A 70 7.10 -12.39 18.41
N ASP A 71 6.07 -13.21 18.60
CA ASP A 71 4.79 -13.08 17.87
C ASP A 71 4.18 -11.69 18.07
N ALA A 72 4.02 -11.28 19.34
CA ALA A 72 3.46 -9.99 19.70
C ALA A 72 4.25 -8.81 19.11
N PHE A 73 5.58 -8.89 19.17
CA PHE A 73 6.48 -7.90 18.60
C PHE A 73 6.35 -7.81 17.08
N LEU A 74 6.38 -8.94 16.38
CA LEU A 74 6.23 -8.98 14.93
C LEU A 74 4.85 -8.48 14.50
N ALA A 75 3.79 -8.80 15.23
CA ALA A 75 2.45 -8.33 14.95
C ALA A 75 2.34 -6.80 15.07
N VAL A 76 2.92 -6.20 16.11
CA VAL A 76 2.97 -4.73 16.27
C VAL A 76 3.70 -4.09 15.10
N MET A 77 4.89 -4.59 14.75
CA MET A 77 5.70 -4.06 13.66
C MET A 77 5.00 -4.24 12.31
N ALA A 78 4.43 -5.41 12.06
CA ALA A 78 3.64 -5.68 10.86
C ALA A 78 2.50 -4.68 10.71
N MET A 79 1.73 -4.46 11.78
CA MET A 79 0.60 -3.54 11.75
C MET A 79 1.05 -2.09 11.53
N LEU A 80 2.15 -1.68 12.17
CA LEU A 80 2.78 -0.39 11.94
C LEU A 80 3.08 -0.16 10.46
N PHE A 81 3.80 -1.08 9.83
CA PHE A 81 4.20 -0.97 8.42
C PHE A 81 3.01 -1.04 7.46
N LEU A 82 2.05 -1.96 7.69
CA LEU A 82 0.85 -2.06 6.85
C LEU A 82 0.01 -0.78 6.90
N CYS A 83 -0.27 -0.28 8.11
CA CYS A 83 -1.00 0.97 8.28
C CYS A 83 -0.27 2.15 7.65
N TRP A 84 1.06 2.23 7.82
CA TRP A 84 1.83 3.32 7.23
C TRP A 84 1.85 3.28 5.72
N ALA A 85 1.97 2.09 5.14
CA ALA A 85 1.92 1.92 3.69
C ALA A 85 0.59 2.43 3.14
N LEU A 86 -0.54 2.14 3.80
CA LEU A 86 -1.85 2.66 3.42
C LEU A 86 -1.92 4.20 3.49
N ILE A 87 -1.32 4.81 4.50
CA ILE A 87 -1.27 6.28 4.63
C ILE A 87 -0.37 6.89 3.54
N LEU A 88 0.73 6.24 3.19
CA LEU A 88 1.66 6.69 2.13
C LEU A 88 1.00 6.72 0.73
N PHE A 89 -0.11 6.02 0.52
CA PHE A 89 -0.90 6.17 -0.72
C PHE A 89 -1.60 7.53 -0.83
N ILE A 90 -1.69 8.29 0.27
CA ILE A 90 -2.41 9.57 0.34
C ILE A 90 -1.45 10.72 0.62
N ILE A 91 -0.42 10.50 1.44
CA ILE A 91 0.48 11.56 1.91
C ILE A 91 1.92 11.09 1.89
N ASP A 92 2.79 11.95 1.36
CA ASP A 92 4.23 11.74 1.45
C ASP A 92 4.73 12.00 2.88
N ILE A 93 5.17 10.92 3.54
CA ILE A 93 5.78 10.98 4.86
C ILE A 93 7.27 10.70 4.73
N SER A 94 8.09 11.50 5.43
CA SER A 94 9.54 11.29 5.45
C SER A 94 9.90 9.92 6.01
N LYS A 95 10.75 9.19 5.29
CA LYS A 95 11.29 7.87 5.69
C LYS A 95 11.90 7.88 7.09
N ARG A 96 12.49 9.02 7.50
CA ARG A 96 13.10 9.19 8.83
C ARG A 96 12.07 9.11 9.95
N ILE A 97 10.86 9.65 9.74
CA ILE A 97 9.79 9.64 10.74
C ILE A 97 9.34 8.19 10.99
N ILE A 98 9.14 7.42 9.91
CA ILE A 98 8.75 6.00 9.99
C ILE A 98 9.79 5.22 10.81
N LEU A 99 11.07 5.43 10.49
CA LEU A 99 12.17 4.79 11.22
C LEU A 99 12.20 5.18 12.70
N TYR A 100 12.05 6.46 13.04
CA TYR A 100 12.05 6.90 14.44
C TYR A 100 10.88 6.33 15.23
N VAL A 101 9.68 6.26 14.65
CA VAL A 101 8.52 5.68 15.33
C VAL A 101 8.68 4.17 15.50
N ALA A 102 9.19 3.47 14.47
CA ALA A 102 9.54 2.06 14.58
C ALA A 102 10.55 1.83 15.72
N LEU A 103 11.68 2.53 15.73
CA LEU A 103 12.70 2.42 16.77
C LEU A 103 12.16 2.75 18.17
N THR A 104 11.27 3.73 18.28
CA THR A 104 10.61 4.09 19.55
C THR A 104 9.74 2.94 20.05
N ILE A 105 8.93 2.33 19.18
CA ILE A 105 8.08 1.19 19.53
C ILE A 105 8.95 0.00 19.97
N VAL A 106 10.04 -0.29 19.25
CA VAL A 106 10.99 -1.34 19.65
C VAL A 106 11.56 -1.05 21.03
N SER A 107 12.08 0.14 21.25
CA SER A 107 12.74 0.54 22.51
C SER A 107 11.78 0.47 23.70
N ILE A 108 10.54 0.93 23.53
CA ILE A 108 9.51 0.89 24.58
C ILE A 108 9.14 -0.55 24.93
N ASN A 109 8.98 -1.44 23.94
CA ASN A 109 8.66 -2.84 24.21
C ASN A 109 9.75 -3.53 25.03
N TYR A 110 11.03 -3.34 24.66
CA TYR A 110 12.15 -3.90 25.43
C TYR A 110 12.26 -3.30 26.84
N LEU A 111 11.99 -2.00 27.00
CA LEU A 111 11.97 -1.35 28.31
C LEU A 111 10.86 -1.95 29.20
N ILE A 112 9.65 -2.13 28.66
CA ILE A 112 8.53 -2.74 29.40
C ILE A 112 8.84 -4.20 29.74
N LEU A 113 9.40 -4.97 28.81
CA LEU A 113 9.83 -6.34 29.08
C LEU A 113 10.82 -6.39 30.24
N PHE A 114 11.83 -5.52 30.25
CA PHE A 114 12.84 -5.46 31.30
C PHE A 114 12.24 -5.10 32.68
N LEU A 115 11.31 -4.15 32.72
CA LEU A 115 10.73 -3.65 33.97
C LEU A 115 9.61 -4.52 34.54
N PHE A 116 8.82 -5.16 33.66
CA PHE A 116 7.53 -5.75 34.02
C PHE A 116 7.36 -7.21 33.58
N GLY A 117 8.28 -7.75 32.78
CA GLY A 117 8.25 -9.15 32.32
C GLY A 117 7.31 -9.41 31.15
N PHE A 118 7.28 -10.68 30.71
CA PHE A 118 6.62 -11.13 29.47
C PHE A 118 5.12 -10.87 29.43
N SER A 119 4.39 -11.19 30.49
CA SER A 119 2.93 -11.07 30.51
C SER A 119 2.46 -9.64 30.22
N ILE A 120 3.10 -8.64 30.84
CA ILE A 120 2.73 -7.23 30.71
C ILE A 120 3.10 -6.70 29.31
N VAL A 121 4.29 -7.04 28.79
CA VAL A 121 4.69 -6.57 27.44
C VAL A 121 3.83 -7.18 26.33
N ILE A 122 3.36 -8.42 26.48
CA ILE A 122 2.47 -9.08 25.52
C ILE A 122 1.11 -8.35 25.47
N GLN A 123 0.53 -8.00 26.62
CA GLN A 123 -0.74 -7.24 26.65
C GLN A 123 -0.55 -5.82 26.11
N PHE A 124 0.55 -5.16 26.48
CA PHE A 124 0.89 -3.85 25.96
C PHE A 124 1.00 -3.87 24.43
N SER A 125 1.71 -4.87 23.87
CA SER A 125 1.84 -5.07 22.42
C SER A 125 0.47 -5.24 21.74
N SER A 126 -0.43 -6.01 22.35
CA SER A 126 -1.79 -6.21 21.82
C SER A 126 -2.59 -4.91 21.80
N LEU A 127 -2.50 -4.12 22.88
CA LEU A 127 -3.15 -2.82 22.98
C LEU A 127 -2.57 -1.83 21.95
N VAL A 128 -1.25 -1.78 21.80
CA VAL A 128 -0.56 -0.94 20.80
C VAL A 128 -0.98 -1.32 19.38
N THR A 129 -1.06 -2.61 19.06
CA THR A 129 -1.52 -3.10 17.75
C THR A 129 -2.92 -2.59 17.42
N ASN A 130 -3.85 -2.69 18.37
CA ASN A 130 -5.20 -2.17 18.22
C ASN A 130 -5.21 -0.64 18.04
N ILE A 131 -4.43 0.10 18.84
CA ILE A 131 -4.32 1.56 18.72
C ILE A 131 -3.79 1.98 17.36
N ILE A 132 -2.72 1.34 16.86
CA ILE A 132 -2.16 1.61 15.53
C ILE A 132 -3.21 1.38 14.44
N TRP A 133 -3.95 0.27 14.53
CA TRP A 133 -5.00 -0.05 13.56
C TRP A 133 -6.11 1.00 13.54
N ILE A 134 -6.67 1.30 14.72
CA ILE A 134 -7.82 2.19 14.86
C ILE A 134 -7.43 3.63 14.51
N SER A 135 -6.28 4.10 14.98
CA SER A 135 -5.79 5.44 14.66
C SER A 135 -5.59 5.61 13.15
N SER A 136 -5.06 4.59 12.48
CA SER A 136 -4.82 4.62 11.03
C SER A 136 -6.13 4.60 10.24
N ILE A 137 -7.09 3.76 10.61
CA ILE A 137 -8.43 3.77 9.99
C ILE A 137 -9.13 5.11 10.24
N SER A 138 -9.10 5.61 11.47
CA SER A 138 -9.68 6.91 11.83
C SER A 138 -9.06 8.02 10.97
N TYR A 139 -7.74 7.98 10.78
CA TYR A 139 -7.02 8.93 9.93
C TYR A 139 -7.46 8.86 8.47
N LEU A 140 -7.56 7.66 7.90
CA LEU A 140 -8.05 7.45 6.54
C LEU A 140 -9.48 7.99 6.38
N LEU A 141 -10.35 7.80 7.39
CA LEU A 141 -11.69 8.38 7.40
C LEU A 141 -11.70 9.91 7.55
N LEU A 142 -10.76 10.52 8.25
CA LEU A 142 -10.64 11.99 8.31
C LEU A 142 -10.20 12.56 6.96
N LYS A 143 -9.31 11.87 6.25
CA LYS A 143 -8.87 12.22 4.89
C LYS A 143 -9.81 11.71 3.80
N TRP A 144 -11.05 11.39 4.16
CA TRP A 144 -12.07 10.85 3.26
C TRP A 144 -12.27 11.64 1.97
N LYS A 145 -12.15 12.98 2.00
CA LYS A 145 -12.27 13.81 0.80
C LYS A 145 -11.17 13.53 -0.22
N GLN A 146 -9.92 13.45 0.23
CA GLN A 146 -8.76 13.14 -0.61
C GLN A 146 -8.85 11.70 -1.14
N ILE A 147 -9.26 10.76 -0.28
CA ILE A 147 -9.52 9.39 -0.72
C ILE A 147 -10.63 9.35 -1.78
N ARG A 148 -11.68 10.16 -1.65
CA ARG A 148 -12.77 10.24 -2.64
C ARG A 148 -12.31 10.81 -3.98
N GLU A 149 -11.37 11.74 -3.99
CA GLU A 149 -10.75 12.23 -5.24
C GLU A 149 -9.94 11.11 -5.91
N ILE A 150 -9.23 10.33 -5.10
CA ILE A 150 -8.45 9.15 -5.55
C ILE A 150 -9.36 7.91 -5.78
N SER A 151 -10.64 7.90 -5.38
CA SER A 151 -11.50 6.69 -5.30
C SER A 151 -12.95 6.90 -5.77
N ASN A 152 -13.38 6.16 -6.81
CA ASN A 152 -14.70 6.33 -7.46
C ASN A 152 -15.87 5.84 -6.55
N LYS A 153 -17.12 6.25 -6.81
CA LYS A 153 -18.28 6.06 -5.90
C LYS A 153 -18.48 4.65 -5.31
N THR A 154 -18.23 3.57 -6.05
CA THR A 154 -18.42 2.17 -5.58
C THR A 154 -17.43 1.77 -4.48
N LYS A 155 -16.30 2.48 -4.35
CA LYS A 155 -15.15 2.14 -3.50
C LYS A 155 -15.16 2.85 -2.15
N LYS A 156 -16.04 3.85 -2.00
CA LYS A 156 -16.49 4.37 -0.70
C LYS A 156 -16.95 3.23 0.20
N TRP A 157 -17.75 2.34 -0.37
CA TRP A 157 -18.32 1.23 0.41
C TRP A 157 -17.25 0.27 0.88
N PHE A 158 -16.15 0.11 0.14
CA PHE A 158 -15.07 -0.80 0.52
C PHE A 158 -14.24 -0.31 1.71
N LEU A 159 -13.77 0.94 1.69
CA LEU A 159 -13.08 1.54 2.85
C LEU A 159 -14.03 1.67 4.05
N LEU A 160 -15.30 2.00 3.80
CA LEU A 160 -16.33 2.05 4.84
C LEU A 160 -16.58 0.67 5.44
N SER A 161 -16.58 -0.41 4.65
CA SER A 161 -16.70 -1.79 5.13
C SER A 161 -15.53 -2.18 6.01
N ILE A 162 -14.28 -1.88 5.60
CA ILE A 162 -13.09 -2.10 6.43
C ILE A 162 -13.23 -1.34 7.77
N ALA A 163 -13.65 -0.07 7.71
CA ALA A 163 -13.83 0.74 8.91
C ALA A 163 -14.91 0.16 9.82
N ILE A 164 -16.10 -0.15 9.31
CA ILE A 164 -17.21 -0.71 10.07
C ILE A 164 -16.78 -2.01 10.76
N ILE A 165 -16.16 -2.93 10.02
CA ILE A 165 -15.71 -4.23 10.56
C ILE A 165 -14.64 -4.01 11.65
N SER A 166 -13.73 -3.05 11.45
CA SER A 166 -12.68 -2.75 12.42
C SER A 166 -13.21 -2.09 13.70
N TYR A 167 -14.12 -1.13 13.58
CA TYR A 167 -14.77 -0.52 14.76
C TYR A 167 -15.69 -1.50 15.48
N ALA A 168 -16.38 -2.39 14.75
CA ALA A 168 -17.20 -3.44 15.36
C ALA A 168 -16.35 -4.45 16.15
N TYR A 169 -15.12 -4.72 15.70
CA TYR A 169 -14.20 -5.62 16.39
C TYR A 169 -13.49 -4.97 17.60
N LEU A 170 -13.34 -3.65 17.64
CA LEU A 170 -12.69 -2.91 18.72
C LEU A 170 -13.11 -3.34 20.15
N PRO A 171 -14.40 -3.42 20.51
CA PRO A 171 -14.80 -3.88 21.85
C PRO A 171 -14.37 -5.33 22.14
N ILE A 172 -14.36 -6.18 21.10
CA ILE A 172 -13.94 -7.58 21.21
C ILE A 172 -12.43 -7.66 21.41
N GLY A 173 -11.65 -6.91 20.62
CA GLY A 173 -10.19 -6.83 20.77
C GLY A 173 -9.77 -6.31 22.15
N ILE A 174 -10.45 -5.27 22.65
CA ILE A 174 -10.24 -4.75 24.01
C ILE A 174 -10.58 -5.80 25.07
N TYR A 175 -11.71 -6.51 24.92
CA TYR A 175 -12.09 -7.59 25.82
C TYR A 175 -11.05 -8.71 25.86
N ILE A 176 -10.55 -9.14 24.71
CA ILE A 176 -9.48 -10.15 24.58
C ILE A 176 -8.21 -9.67 25.30
N CYS A 177 -7.82 -8.40 25.13
CA CYS A 177 -6.67 -7.81 25.82
C CYS A 177 -6.86 -7.83 27.36
N PHE A 178 -8.01 -7.35 27.87
CA PHE A 178 -8.25 -7.31 29.31
C PHE A 178 -8.34 -8.69 29.95
N LYS A 179 -8.75 -9.72 29.20
CA LYS A 179 -8.72 -11.11 29.66
C LYS A 179 -7.32 -11.73 29.66
N GLY A 180 -6.31 -11.01 29.18
CA GLY A 180 -4.95 -11.51 29.08
C GLY A 180 -4.70 -12.35 27.84
N TYR A 181 -5.59 -12.31 26.85
CA TYR A 181 -5.60 -13.24 25.72
C TYR A 181 -5.02 -12.68 24.42
N GLY A 182 -4.51 -11.44 24.40
CA GLY A 182 -4.09 -10.70 23.19
C GLY A 182 -3.29 -11.52 22.16
N PHE A 183 -2.32 -12.31 22.63
CA PHE A 183 -1.55 -13.29 21.83
C PHE A 183 -1.55 -14.69 22.49
N GLY A 184 -2.44 -14.93 23.44
CA GLY A 184 -2.53 -16.15 24.24
C GLY A 184 -3.68 -17.09 23.84
N LEU A 185 -4.44 -16.75 22.79
CA LEU A 185 -5.61 -17.53 22.35
C LEU A 185 -5.29 -18.99 22.00
N TYR A 186 -4.02 -19.33 21.78
CA TYR A 186 -3.53 -20.69 21.52
C TYR A 186 -3.74 -21.66 22.69
N PHE A 187 -3.81 -21.13 23.92
CA PHE A 187 -3.86 -21.91 25.17
C PHE A 187 -5.27 -22.01 25.76
N ILE A 188 -6.27 -21.45 25.09
CA ILE A 188 -7.63 -21.29 25.63
C ILE A 188 -8.58 -22.17 24.84
N ASN A 189 -9.57 -22.75 25.52
CA ASN A 189 -10.61 -23.60 24.92
C ASN A 189 -11.95 -22.86 24.75
N ASP A 190 -11.93 -21.54 24.56
CA ASP A 190 -13.11 -20.71 24.29
C ASP A 190 -13.30 -20.61 22.77
N ILE A 191 -14.05 -21.57 22.23
CA ILE A 191 -14.29 -21.72 20.79
C ILE A 191 -14.92 -20.45 20.19
N PRO A 192 -15.96 -19.82 20.79
CA PRO A 192 -16.51 -18.56 20.29
C PRO A 192 -15.48 -17.44 20.12
N ILE A 193 -14.65 -17.17 21.14
CA ILE A 193 -13.65 -16.10 21.07
C ILE A 193 -12.61 -16.40 19.99
N ILE A 194 -12.17 -17.65 19.89
CA ILE A 194 -11.23 -18.08 18.84
C ILE A 194 -11.82 -17.82 17.45
N ILE A 195 -13.05 -18.27 17.19
CA ILE A 195 -13.69 -18.11 15.88
C ILE A 195 -13.85 -16.62 15.54
N ILE A 196 -14.29 -15.80 16.49
CA ILE A 196 -14.46 -14.36 16.27
C ILE A 196 -13.13 -13.70 15.94
N ASN A 197 -12.06 -14.02 16.69
CA ASN A 197 -10.74 -13.43 16.48
C ASN A 197 -10.13 -13.80 15.13
N TYR A 198 -10.03 -15.09 14.84
CA TYR A 198 -9.42 -15.56 13.58
C TYR A 198 -10.31 -15.28 12.37
N GLY A 199 -11.63 -15.33 12.53
CA GLY A 199 -12.59 -14.90 11.50
C GLY A 199 -12.42 -13.42 11.16
N TYR A 200 -12.29 -12.55 12.16
CA TYR A 200 -12.00 -11.13 11.94
C TYR A 200 -10.68 -10.93 11.18
N LEU A 201 -9.60 -11.59 11.61
CA LEU A 201 -8.29 -11.49 10.96
C LEU A 201 -8.33 -11.95 9.49
N LEU A 202 -9.07 -13.03 9.20
CA LEU A 202 -9.26 -13.51 7.83
C LEU A 202 -10.02 -12.49 6.98
N VAL A 203 -11.15 -11.99 7.47
CA VAL A 203 -11.97 -11.00 6.77
C VAL A 203 -11.17 -9.73 6.50
N ILE A 204 -10.46 -9.20 7.50
CA ILE A 204 -9.61 -8.01 7.32
C ILE A 204 -8.46 -8.27 6.35
N THR A 205 -7.82 -9.44 6.41
CA THR A 205 -6.73 -9.78 5.48
C THR A 205 -7.23 -9.79 4.04
N VAL A 206 -8.37 -10.44 3.76
CA VAL A 206 -8.98 -10.48 2.42
C VAL A 206 -9.38 -9.07 1.97
N LEU A 207 -10.00 -8.29 2.84
CA LEU A 207 -10.39 -6.93 2.49
C LEU A 207 -9.17 -6.06 2.17
N LEU A 208 -8.12 -6.13 2.97
CA LEU A 208 -6.88 -5.39 2.72
C LEU A 208 -6.19 -5.83 1.42
N THR A 209 -6.19 -7.13 1.10
CA THR A 209 -5.68 -7.64 -0.19
C THR A 209 -6.40 -6.97 -1.36
N ILE A 210 -7.73 -7.05 -1.36
CA ILE A 210 -8.55 -6.48 -2.44
C ILE A 210 -8.34 -4.97 -2.51
N PHE A 211 -8.28 -4.27 -1.36
CA PHE A 211 -8.03 -2.83 -1.31
C PHE A 211 -6.71 -2.45 -1.97
N THR A 212 -5.64 -3.17 -1.62
CA THR A 212 -4.27 -2.88 -2.05
C THR A 212 -4.12 -3.07 -3.55
N ILE A 213 -4.51 -4.24 -4.06
CA ILE A 213 -4.48 -4.55 -5.51
C ILE A 213 -5.32 -3.51 -6.27
N TYR A 214 -6.46 -3.14 -5.71
CA TYR A 214 -7.35 -2.16 -6.33
C TYR A 214 -6.73 -0.75 -6.42
N LEU A 215 -6.17 -0.23 -5.31
CA LEU A 215 -5.55 1.10 -5.28
C LEU A 215 -4.48 1.23 -6.35
N GLU A 216 -3.72 0.17 -6.55
CA GLU A 216 -2.58 0.12 -7.42
C GLU A 216 -2.95 -0.03 -8.89
N PHE A 217 -3.88 -0.93 -9.24
CA PHE A 217 -4.41 -1.01 -10.61
C PHE A 217 -4.99 0.33 -11.08
N ARG A 218 -5.57 1.09 -10.14
CA ARG A 218 -6.04 2.45 -10.43
C ARG A 218 -4.91 3.42 -10.65
N LEU A 219 -3.92 3.49 -9.77
CA LEU A 219 -2.78 4.41 -9.94
C LEU A 219 -2.10 4.18 -11.29
N LEU A 220 -1.89 2.91 -11.67
CA LEU A 220 -1.36 2.55 -12.99
C LEU A 220 -2.24 3.03 -14.14
N ASN A 221 -3.55 2.81 -14.07
CA ASN A 221 -4.45 3.25 -15.13
C ASN A 221 -4.63 4.77 -15.22
N THR A 222 -4.66 5.47 -14.08
CA THR A 222 -4.71 6.93 -14.06
C THR A 222 -3.44 7.49 -14.70
N HIS A 223 -2.26 6.99 -14.30
CA HIS A 223 -1.00 7.43 -14.88
C HIS A 223 -0.92 7.10 -16.38
N LYS A 224 -1.36 5.90 -16.79
CA LYS A 224 -1.44 5.51 -18.21
C LYS A 224 -2.38 6.42 -19.00
N ASN A 225 -3.51 6.81 -18.44
CA ASN A 225 -4.45 7.72 -19.09
C ASN A 225 -3.90 9.15 -19.18
N GLU A 226 -3.27 9.65 -18.12
CA GLU A 226 -2.60 10.97 -18.13
C GLU A 226 -1.47 11.02 -19.17
N LEU A 227 -0.64 9.98 -19.24
CA LEU A 227 0.39 9.85 -20.27
C LEU A 227 -0.23 9.78 -21.67
N LYS A 228 -1.28 8.97 -21.85
CA LYS A 228 -1.98 8.87 -23.14
C LYS A 228 -2.56 10.22 -23.56
N ASP A 229 -3.20 10.95 -22.66
CA ASP A 229 -3.80 12.26 -22.95
C ASP A 229 -2.72 13.30 -23.25
N LYS A 230 -1.63 13.35 -22.46
CA LYS A 230 -0.47 14.22 -22.71
C LYS A 230 0.10 13.95 -24.11
N TYR A 231 0.47 12.70 -24.40
CA TYR A 231 1.08 12.36 -25.68
C TYR A 231 0.11 12.54 -26.85
N SER A 232 -1.18 12.24 -26.67
CA SER A 232 -2.18 12.51 -27.71
C SER A 232 -2.33 14.01 -28.00
N HIS A 233 -2.28 14.85 -26.96
CA HIS A 233 -2.36 16.30 -27.11
C HIS A 233 -1.10 16.87 -27.78
N ASP A 234 0.08 16.52 -27.28
CA ASP A 234 1.35 17.05 -27.78
C ASP A 234 1.63 16.59 -29.22
N LEU A 235 1.29 15.35 -29.55
CA LEU A 235 1.42 14.82 -30.91
C LEU A 235 0.39 15.46 -31.86
N GLY A 236 -0.83 15.72 -31.37
CA GLY A 236 -1.84 16.49 -32.10
C GLY A 236 -1.37 17.92 -32.42
N ASN A 237 -0.84 18.63 -31.42
CA ASN A 237 -0.27 19.98 -31.59
C ASN A 237 0.89 19.99 -32.58
N THR A 238 1.73 18.95 -32.55
CA THR A 238 2.88 18.83 -33.45
C THR A 238 2.42 18.58 -34.90
N LEU A 239 1.48 17.66 -35.09
CA LEU A 239 0.87 17.38 -36.40
C LEU A 239 0.17 18.60 -36.97
N GLN A 240 -0.63 19.30 -36.17
CA GLN A 240 -1.33 20.50 -36.60
C GLN A 240 -0.35 21.59 -37.03
N GLY A 241 0.74 21.79 -36.28
CA GLY A 241 1.81 22.72 -36.66
C GLY A 241 2.48 22.36 -37.98
N ILE A 242 2.68 21.07 -38.26
CA ILE A 242 3.22 20.59 -39.55
C ILE A 242 2.22 20.81 -40.69
N PHE A 243 0.96 20.43 -40.52
CA PHE A 243 -0.08 20.60 -41.55
C PHE A 243 -0.29 22.06 -41.91
N THR A 244 -0.42 22.95 -40.92
CA THR A 244 -0.55 24.39 -41.17
C THR A 244 0.68 24.95 -41.90
N ALA A 245 1.89 24.51 -41.55
CA ALA A 245 3.09 24.95 -42.25
C ALA A 245 3.14 24.45 -43.71
N ILE A 246 2.69 23.23 -43.97
CA ILE A 246 2.59 22.66 -45.32
C ILE A 246 1.52 23.39 -46.14
N GLU A 247 0.33 23.62 -45.61
CA GLU A 247 -0.76 24.34 -46.30
C GLU A 247 -0.36 25.75 -46.70
N ILE A 248 0.33 26.49 -45.82
CA ILE A 248 0.83 27.83 -46.14
C ILE A 248 1.88 27.77 -47.26
N LEU A 249 2.78 26.78 -47.24
CA LEU A 249 3.76 26.58 -48.30
C LEU A 249 3.08 26.24 -49.63
N GLU A 250 2.11 25.33 -49.65
CA GLU A 250 1.34 24.97 -50.86
C GLU A 250 0.57 26.15 -51.43
N HIS A 251 -0.09 26.96 -50.59
CA HIS A 251 -0.79 28.16 -51.03
C HIS A 251 0.16 29.18 -51.66
N GLN A 252 1.34 29.40 -51.05
CA GLN A 252 2.34 30.30 -51.60
C GLN A 252 2.91 29.81 -52.94
N ILE A 253 3.14 28.51 -53.09
CA ILE A 253 3.62 27.90 -54.35
C ILE A 253 2.56 28.05 -55.45
N ASN A 254 1.28 27.81 -55.12
CA ASN A 254 0.18 27.90 -56.08
C ASN A 254 -0.11 29.34 -56.53
N GLU A 255 0.01 30.34 -55.66
CA GLU A 255 -0.23 31.74 -56.02
C GLU A 255 0.94 32.41 -56.76
N SER A 256 2.18 32.05 -56.42
CA SER A 256 3.36 32.74 -56.97
C SER A 256 4.09 31.97 -58.07
N GLY A 257 3.79 30.68 -58.25
CA GLY A 257 4.45 29.80 -59.23
C GLY A 257 5.95 29.58 -59.00
N LYS A 258 6.52 30.12 -57.91
CA LYS A 258 7.94 30.04 -57.54
C LYS A 258 8.09 29.81 -56.05
N TYR A 259 8.98 28.90 -55.70
CA TYR A 259 9.44 28.69 -54.32
C TYR A 259 10.40 29.81 -53.94
N ASP A 260 9.89 31.03 -53.81
CA ASP A 260 10.75 32.19 -53.56
C ASP A 260 11.26 32.16 -52.10
N GLU A 261 12.56 32.36 -51.88
CA GLU A 261 13.21 32.39 -50.55
C GLU A 261 12.82 33.63 -49.72
N THR A 262 11.54 33.98 -49.74
CA THR A 262 10.97 35.02 -48.90
C THR A 262 11.16 34.66 -47.42
N GLU A 263 11.29 35.70 -46.58
CA GLU A 263 11.52 35.57 -45.14
C GLU A 263 10.49 34.63 -44.46
N LYS A 264 9.25 34.62 -44.97
CA LYS A 264 8.16 33.72 -44.56
C LYS A 264 8.47 32.22 -44.78
N VAL A 265 9.08 31.85 -45.91
CA VAL A 265 9.44 30.46 -46.21
C VAL A 265 10.58 29.99 -45.28
N LYS A 266 11.50 30.90 -44.91
CA LYS A 266 12.53 30.62 -43.89
C LYS A 266 11.94 30.43 -42.51
N GLU A 267 10.96 31.25 -42.11
CA GLU A 267 10.23 31.08 -40.84
C GLU A 267 9.44 29.77 -40.80
N LEU A 268 8.77 29.39 -41.89
CA LEU A 268 8.03 28.12 -42.00
C LEU A 268 8.96 26.90 -41.94
N LYS A 269 10.12 26.95 -42.61
CA LYS A 269 11.15 25.91 -42.47
C LYS A 269 11.65 25.80 -41.03
N LYS A 270 11.86 26.94 -40.36
CA LYS A 270 12.26 26.96 -38.95
C LYS A 270 11.18 26.36 -38.04
N LEU A 271 9.91 26.68 -38.28
CA LEU A 271 8.77 26.09 -37.56
C LEU A 271 8.70 24.58 -37.75
N LEU A 272 8.85 24.08 -38.98
CA LEU A 272 8.87 22.65 -39.29
C LEU A 272 10.04 21.92 -38.61
N ILE A 273 11.23 22.52 -38.59
CA ILE A 273 12.40 21.97 -37.89
C ILE A 273 12.13 21.89 -36.37
N THR A 274 11.54 22.94 -35.79
CA THR A 274 11.15 22.95 -34.37
C THR A 274 10.12 21.88 -34.06
N LYS A 275 9.06 21.76 -34.86
CA LYS A 275 8.01 20.74 -34.68
C LYS A 275 8.55 19.32 -34.88
N ARG A 276 9.47 19.11 -35.83
CA ARG A 276 10.19 17.84 -36.00
C ARG A 276 11.02 17.50 -34.76
N LYS A 277 11.68 18.50 -34.16
CA LYS A 277 12.45 18.31 -32.93
C LYS A 277 11.54 17.95 -31.75
N GLU A 278 10.43 18.65 -31.57
CA GLU A 278 9.40 18.33 -30.56
C GLU A 278 8.86 16.89 -30.72
N ALA A 279 8.57 16.46 -31.95
CA ALA A 279 8.17 15.07 -32.24
C ALA A 279 9.26 14.05 -31.89
N ALA A 280 10.52 14.36 -32.18
CA ALA A 280 11.65 13.48 -31.88
C ALA A 280 11.90 13.38 -30.37
N ASP A 281 11.78 14.49 -29.64
CA ASP A 281 11.90 14.53 -28.18
C ASP A 281 10.74 13.74 -27.52
N LEU A 282 9.50 13.88 -28.01
CA LEU A 282 8.36 13.06 -27.59
C LEU A 282 8.57 11.56 -27.84
N LEU A 283 9.13 11.19 -29.00
CA LEU A 283 9.45 9.79 -29.32
C LEU A 283 10.54 9.21 -28.39
N ASN A 284 11.51 10.03 -27.99
CA ASN A 284 12.53 9.63 -27.02
C ASN A 284 11.93 9.46 -25.63
N GLU A 285 11.09 10.40 -25.16
CA GLU A 285 10.35 10.25 -23.90
C GLU A 285 9.53 8.95 -23.88
N ILE A 286 8.80 8.63 -24.96
CA ILE A 286 7.99 7.41 -25.05
C ILE A 286 8.86 6.14 -24.99
N ARG A 287 10.08 6.16 -25.51
CA ARG A 287 11.01 5.00 -25.48
C ARG A 287 11.63 4.76 -24.10
N GLU A 288 11.68 5.78 -23.25
CA GLU A 288 12.24 5.69 -21.90
C GLU A 288 11.20 5.23 -20.85
N LEU A 289 9.92 5.18 -21.21
CA LEU A 289 8.80 4.65 -20.41
C LEU A 289 8.68 3.12 -20.50
#